data_AF-X1LB30-F1
#
_entry.id   AF-X1LB30-F1
#
_cell.length_a   1.000
_cell.length_b   1.000
_cell.length_c   1.000
_cell.angle_alpha   90.00
_cell.angle_beta   90.00
_cell.angle_gamma   90.00
#
_symmetry.space_group_name_H-M   'P 1'
#
loop_
_entity.id
_entity.type
_entity.pdbx_description
1 polymer ?
#
loop_
_entity_poly.entity_id
_entity_poly.type
_entity_poly.pdbx_seq_one_letter_code
_entity_poly.pdbx_strand_id
1 'polypeptide(L)'
;AKKADIVLLRPGERTIFVIETKKIANNGRLTYNISPFSLDVIKQAKGYAKELKTDYYATFNGKYFVAFKIIQPDSDFDEPIISLEILNFTDFCSNLLKLISNIIKNQIKPIQYEDLYSNLLKSYLD
;
A
#
# COMPACT_ATOMS: atom_id res chain seq x y z
N ALA A 1 12.66 -14.18 -12.30
CA ALA A 1 11.28 -13.94 -11.83
C ALA A 1 11.20 -12.56 -11.20
N LYS A 2 10.27 -11.71 -11.64
CA LYS A 2 10.02 -10.42 -10.99
C LYS A 2 9.41 -10.70 -9.61
N LYS A 3 9.89 -10.02 -8.57
CA LYS A 3 9.44 -10.20 -7.17
C LYS A 3 8.89 -8.87 -6.70
N ALA A 4 7.78 -8.90 -5.96
CA ALA A 4 7.36 -7.76 -5.17
C ALA A 4 8.41 -7.40 -4.12
N ASP A 5 8.49 -6.12 -3.75
CA ASP A 5 9.49 -5.66 -2.80
C ASP A 5 9.22 -6.15 -1.37
N ILE A 6 7.96 -6.11 -0.94
CA ILE A 6 7.54 -6.62 0.37
C ILE A 6 6.30 -7.49 0.18
N VAL A 7 6.35 -8.69 0.76
CA VAL A 7 5.24 -9.64 0.80
C VAL A 7 4.96 -9.98 2.26
N LEU A 8 3.73 -9.80 2.70
CA LEU A 8 3.28 -10.24 4.01
C LEU A 8 2.61 -11.60 3.88
N LEU A 9 3.10 -12.53 4.71
CA LEU A 9 2.62 -13.90 4.78
C LEU A 9 1.98 -14.13 6.14
N ARG A 10 0.87 -14.89 6.18
CA ARG A 10 0.42 -15.50 7.43
C ARG A 10 1.09 -16.87 7.57
N PRO A 11 1.65 -17.23 8.75
CA PRO A 11 2.28 -18.53 8.94
C PRO A 11 1.34 -19.68 8.57
N GLY A 12 1.82 -20.62 7.74
CA GLY A 12 1.03 -21.77 7.26
C GLY A 12 -0.06 -21.41 6.23
N GLU A 13 -0.11 -20.16 5.78
CA GLU A 13 -1.17 -19.63 4.93
C GLU A 13 -0.62 -18.94 3.67
N ARG A 14 -1.55 -18.47 2.83
CA ARG A 14 -1.27 -17.71 1.61
C ARG A 14 -0.78 -16.29 1.92
N THR A 15 -0.20 -15.64 0.90
CA THR A 15 0.08 -14.21 0.92
C THR A 15 -1.16 -13.40 1.28
N ILE A 16 -1.02 -12.49 2.23
CA ILE A 16 -2.14 -11.68 2.73
C ILE A 16 -2.07 -10.22 2.27
N PHE A 17 -0.90 -9.75 1.84
CA PHE A 17 -0.71 -8.38 1.40
C PHE A 17 0.60 -8.24 0.61
N VAL A 18 0.58 -7.40 -0.43
CA VAL A 18 1.77 -7.07 -1.23
C VAL A 18 2.04 -5.57 -1.16
N ILE A 19 3.30 -5.15 -1.04
CA ILE A 19 3.69 -3.75 -1.15
C ILE A 19 4.75 -3.63 -2.24
N GLU A 20 4.44 -2.85 -3.27
CA GLU A 20 5.40 -2.42 -4.28
C GLU A 20 6.01 -1.09 -3.85
N THR A 21 7.34 -1.02 -3.81
CA THR A 21 8.06 0.20 -3.47
C THR A 21 8.67 0.82 -4.72
N LYS A 22 8.55 2.13 -4.88
CA LYS A 22 9.25 2.87 -5.93
C LYS A 22 10.31 3.77 -5.32
N LYS A 23 11.56 3.49 -5.70
CA LYS A 23 12.72 4.34 -5.48
C LYS A 23 13.31 4.66 -6.85
N ILE A 24 13.48 5.94 -7.17
CA ILE A 24 14.42 6.32 -8.23
C ILE A 24 15.77 6.51 -7.54
N ALA A 25 16.78 5.75 -7.94
CA ALA A 25 18.15 6.04 -7.56
C ALA A 25 18.75 6.95 -8.64
N ASN A 26 18.78 8.27 -8.39
CA ASN A 26 19.56 9.18 -9.22
C ASN A 26 20.88 9.47 -8.48
N ASN A 27 22.00 9.02 -9.05
CA ASN A 27 23.36 9.31 -8.58
C ASN A 27 23.60 8.96 -7.10
N GLY A 28 23.11 7.82 -6.63
CA GLY A 28 23.26 7.40 -5.23
C GLY A 28 22.35 8.12 -4.23
N ARG A 29 21.50 9.06 -4.69
CA ARG A 29 20.44 9.67 -3.87
C ARG A 29 19.10 9.02 -4.18
N LEU A 30 18.42 8.56 -3.13
CA LEU A 30 17.05 8.07 -3.21
C LEU A 30 16.13 9.26 -3.50
N THR A 31 15.56 9.31 -4.71
CA THR A 31 14.50 10.24 -5.08
C THR A 31 13.18 9.49 -5.18
N TYR A 32 12.17 10.01 -4.49
CA TYR A 32 10.84 9.42 -4.35
C TYR A 32 9.86 10.02 -5.37
N ASN A 33 10.31 10.23 -6.61
CA ASN A 33 9.61 11.07 -7.58
C ASN A 33 8.57 10.35 -8.44
N ILE A 34 8.35 9.05 -8.20
CA ILE A 34 7.27 8.30 -8.86
C ILE A 34 6.05 8.37 -7.96
N SER A 35 4.94 8.87 -8.52
CA SER A 35 3.67 8.92 -7.82
C SER A 35 3.20 7.50 -7.49
N PRO A 36 2.80 7.21 -6.24
CA PRO A 36 2.17 5.93 -5.89
C PRO A 36 0.82 5.76 -6.60
N PHE A 37 0.21 6.85 -7.08
CA PHE A 37 -1.02 6.84 -7.86
C PHE A 37 -0.79 6.60 -9.36
N SER A 38 0.46 6.44 -9.80
CA SER A 38 0.75 6.12 -11.20
C SER A 38 0.11 4.80 -11.58
N LEU A 39 -0.66 4.80 -12.68
CA LEU A 39 -1.33 3.59 -13.18
C LEU A 39 -0.35 2.44 -13.42
N ASP A 40 0.86 2.71 -13.90
CA ASP A 40 1.87 1.68 -14.12
C ASP A 40 2.34 1.02 -12.82
N VAL A 41 2.47 1.82 -11.75
CA VAL A 41 2.86 1.34 -10.42
C VAL A 41 1.74 0.52 -9.79
N ILE A 42 0.50 1.00 -9.91
CA ILE A 42 -0.71 0.29 -9.45
C ILE A 42 -0.85 -1.04 -10.18
N LYS A 43 -0.74 -1.05 -11.52
CA LYS A 43 -0.81 -2.25 -12.35
C LYS A 43 0.27 -3.27 -11.98
N GLN A 44 1.49 -2.81 -11.73
CA GLN A 44 2.58 -3.68 -11.28
C GLN A 44 2.28 -4.31 -9.92
N ALA A 45 1.86 -3.51 -8.94
CA ALA A 45 1.52 -4.00 -7.60
C ALA A 45 0.34 -4.98 -7.63
N LYS A 46 -0.72 -4.66 -8.40
CA LYS A 46 -1.87 -5.53 -8.63
C LYS A 46 -1.48 -6.84 -9.31
N GLY A 47 -0.56 -6.79 -10.28
CA GLY A 47 -0.02 -7.98 -10.96
C GLY A 47 0.59 -8.96 -9.96
N TYR A 48 1.46 -8.48 -9.07
CA TYR A 48 2.03 -9.32 -8.02
C TYR A 48 0.99 -9.88 -7.06
N ALA A 49 0.00 -9.07 -6.66
CA ALA A 49 -1.07 -9.51 -5.79
C ALA A 49 -1.90 -10.65 -6.40
N LYS A 50 -2.22 -10.54 -7.70
CA LYS A 50 -2.87 -11.61 -8.48
C LYS A 50 -2.03 -12.89 -8.51
N GLU A 51 -0.75 -12.79 -8.87
CA GLU A 51 0.16 -13.94 -8.92
C GLU A 51 0.26 -14.65 -7.56
N LEU A 52 0.28 -13.86 -6.48
CA LEU A 52 0.37 -14.33 -5.11
C LEU A 52 -0.99 -14.67 -4.47
N LYS A 53 -2.09 -14.57 -5.23
CA LYS A 53 -3.47 -14.90 -4.82
C LYS A 53 -3.92 -14.16 -3.54
N THR A 54 -3.56 -12.89 -3.43
CA THR A 54 -4.01 -12.00 -2.37
C THR A 54 -4.95 -10.93 -2.90
N ASP A 55 -5.90 -10.51 -2.05
CA ASP A 55 -6.92 -9.53 -2.40
C ASP A 55 -6.46 -8.09 -2.11
N TYR A 56 -5.27 -7.91 -1.51
CA TYR A 56 -4.80 -6.61 -1.04
C TYR A 56 -3.39 -6.31 -1.52
N TYR A 57 -3.18 -5.06 -1.92
CA TYR A 57 -1.87 -4.56 -2.32
C TYR A 57 -1.70 -3.09 -1.96
N ALA A 58 -0.46 -2.61 -1.96
CA ALA A 58 -0.14 -1.22 -1.79
C ALA A 58 1.02 -0.78 -2.67
N THR A 59 1.09 0.52 -2.89
CA THR A 59 2.19 1.23 -3.52
C THR A 59 2.80 2.18 -2.50
N PHE A 60 4.12 2.21 -2.42
CA PHE A 60 4.85 3.04 -1.47
C PHE A 60 6.02 3.75 -2.13
N ASN A 61 6.13 5.06 -1.96
CA ASN A 61 7.23 5.83 -2.52
C ASN A 61 8.05 6.54 -1.44
N GLY A 62 8.18 6.04 -0.22
CA GLY A 62 8.92 6.76 0.83
C GLY A 62 8.14 7.88 1.52
N LYS A 63 7.32 8.62 0.77
CA LYS A 63 6.49 9.73 1.27
C LYS A 63 5.02 9.36 1.40
N TYR A 64 4.50 8.57 0.47
CA TYR A 64 3.09 8.21 0.42
C TYR A 64 2.92 6.70 0.37
N PHE A 65 1.98 6.20 1.16
CA PHE A 65 1.54 4.81 1.16
C PHE A 65 0.07 4.77 0.73
N VAL A 66 -0.22 4.01 -0.33
CA VAL A 66 -1.57 3.87 -0.86
C VAL A 66 -1.92 2.39 -0.94
N ALA A 67 -2.99 1.97 -0.26
CA ALA A 67 -3.46 0.60 -0.26
C ALA A 67 -4.75 0.45 -1.04
N PHE A 68 -4.93 -0.73 -1.61
CA PHE A 68 -6.01 -1.09 -2.51
C PHE A 68 -6.55 -2.48 -2.13
N LYS A 69 -7.81 -2.71 -2.50
CA LYS A 69 -8.42 -4.04 -2.49
C LYS A 69 -8.81 -4.40 -3.91
N ILE A 70 -8.44 -5.59 -4.38
CA ILE A 70 -8.87 -6.10 -5.68
C ILE A 70 -10.37 -6.42 -5.58
N ILE A 71 -11.20 -5.60 -6.22
CA ILE A 71 -12.64 -5.85 -6.32
C ILE A 71 -12.96 -6.62 -7.59
N GLN A 72 -12.35 -6.20 -8.69
CA GLN A 72 -12.47 -6.86 -9.99
C GLN A 72 -11.05 -7.21 -10.47
N PRO A 73 -10.71 -8.51 -10.55
CA PRO A 73 -9.40 -8.93 -11.01
C PRO A 73 -9.06 -8.30 -12.36
N ASP A 74 -9.99 -8.31 -13.32
CA ASP A 74 -9.72 -7.89 -14.71
C ASP A 74 -9.81 -6.39 -14.94
N SER A 75 -10.15 -5.61 -13.92
CA SER A 75 -10.09 -4.15 -13.98
C SER A 75 -8.63 -3.67 -13.92
N ASP A 76 -8.30 -2.67 -14.72
CA ASP A 76 -7.02 -1.96 -14.67
C ASP A 76 -6.91 -1.00 -13.47
N PHE A 77 -8.03 -0.75 -12.79
CA PHE A 77 -8.14 0.22 -11.72
C PHE A 77 -8.87 -0.37 -10.51
N ASP A 78 -8.30 -0.17 -9.32
CA ASP A 78 -9.00 -0.32 -8.05
C ASP A 78 -8.99 1.02 -7.33
N GLU A 79 -10.08 1.37 -6.66
CA GLU A 79 -10.10 2.56 -5.82
C GLU A 79 -9.20 2.35 -4.58
N PRO A 80 -8.41 3.38 -4.19
CA PRO A 80 -7.68 3.33 -2.94
C PRO A 80 -8.62 3.13 -1.76
N ILE A 81 -8.33 2.16 -0.91
CA ILE A 81 -9.01 2.01 0.37
C ILE A 81 -8.37 2.89 1.45
N ILE A 82 -7.07 3.19 1.30
CA ILE A 82 -6.28 4.06 2.18
C ILE A 82 -5.25 4.82 1.35
N SER A 83 -5.04 6.08 1.68
CA SER A 83 -3.90 6.88 1.26
C SER A 83 -3.35 7.65 2.45
N LEU A 84 -2.04 7.55 2.69
CA LEU A 84 -1.35 8.20 3.80
C LEU A 84 -0.15 8.98 3.30
N GLU A 85 0.00 10.22 3.79
CA GLU A 85 1.28 10.93 3.78
C GLU A 85 2.08 10.57 5.03
N ILE A 86 3.33 10.19 4.84
CA ILE A 86 4.23 9.73 5.90
C ILE A 86 5.08 10.92 6.34
N LEU A 87 4.73 11.44 7.51
CA LEU A 87 5.43 12.54 8.17
C LEU A 87 6.62 12.04 9.00
N ASN A 88 6.48 10.86 9.60
CA ASN A 88 7.54 10.17 10.35
C ASN A 88 7.64 8.72 9.89
N PHE A 89 8.75 8.38 9.22
CA PHE A 89 8.97 7.05 8.67
C PHE A 89 9.11 5.98 9.75
N THR A 90 9.75 6.29 10.87
CA THR A 90 9.92 5.34 11.99
C THR A 90 8.59 4.96 12.62
N ASP A 91 7.72 5.95 12.84
CA ASP A 91 6.38 5.70 13.39
C ASP A 91 5.52 4.91 12.40
N PHE A 92 5.60 5.23 11.11
CA PHE A 92 4.94 4.47 10.06
C PHE A 92 5.37 3.00 10.06
N CYS A 93 6.68 2.73 10.07
CA CYS A 93 7.21 1.36 10.12
C CYS A 93 6.74 0.61 11.37
N SER A 94 6.74 1.27 12.53
CA SER A 94 6.32 0.68 13.80
C SER A 94 4.82 0.32 13.81
N ASN A 95 4.00 1.04 13.04
CA ASN A 95 2.55 0.85 12.98
C ASN A 95 2.05 0.08 11.74
N LEU A 96 2.92 -0.21 10.77
CA LEU A 96 2.52 -0.79 9.47
C LEU A 96 1.76 -2.10 9.61
N LEU A 97 2.20 -3.01 10.48
CA LEU A 97 1.52 -4.29 10.70
C LEU A 97 0.13 -4.11 11.34
N LYS A 98 -0.02 -3.15 12.25
CA LYS A 98 -1.31 -2.80 12.87
C LYS A 98 -2.27 -2.25 11.82
N LEU A 99 -1.79 -1.33 10.98
CA LEU A 99 -2.55 -0.78 9.85
C LEU A 99 -3.03 -1.90 8.91
N ILE A 100 -2.13 -2.77 8.46
CA ILE A 100 -2.47 -3.89 7.56
C ILE A 100 -3.46 -4.85 8.21
N SER A 101 -3.29 -5.17 9.50
CA SER A 101 -4.26 -5.98 10.24
C SER A 101 -5.66 -5.34 10.22
N ASN A 102 -5.75 -4.02 10.39
CA ASN A 102 -7.03 -3.31 10.40
C ASN A 102 -7.68 -3.27 9.00
N ILE A 103 -6.88 -3.13 7.94
CA ILE A 103 -7.33 -3.27 6.54
C ILE A 103 -7.97 -4.65 6.34
N ILE A 104 -7.25 -5.72 6.67
CA ILE A 104 -7.68 -7.10 6.41
C ILE A 104 -8.93 -7.45 7.21
N LYS A 105 -9.06 -6.94 8.44
CA LYS A 105 -10.25 -7.13 9.27
C LYS A 105 -11.46 -6.29 8.81
N ASN A 106 -11.36 -5.57 7.68
CA ASN A 106 -12.36 -4.62 7.17
C ASN A 106 -12.78 -3.57 8.22
N GLN A 107 -11.88 -3.21 9.13
CA GLN A 107 -12.13 -2.19 10.14
C GLN A 107 -11.87 -0.77 9.62
N ILE A 108 -11.39 -0.66 8.38
CA ILE A 108 -11.13 0.62 7.71
C ILE A 108 -12.13 0.73 6.57
N LYS A 109 -13.04 1.71 6.68
CA LYS A 109 -13.93 2.07 5.58
C LYS A 109 -13.11 2.76 4.48
N PRO A 110 -13.41 2.56 3.19
CA PRO A 110 -12.79 3.32 2.10
C PRO A 110 -12.90 4.82 2.42
N ILE A 111 -11.78 5.54 2.35
CA ILE A 111 -11.75 6.99 2.56
C ILE A 111 -12.54 7.63 1.42
N GLN A 112 -13.60 8.39 1.73
CA GLN A 112 -14.19 9.28 0.73
C GLN A 112 -13.17 10.39 0.44
N TYR A 113 -12.96 10.69 -0.85
CA TYR A 113 -11.89 11.55 -1.37
C TYR A 113 -11.76 12.92 -0.68
N GLU A 114 -12.82 13.38 0.00
CA GLU A 114 -12.92 14.66 0.70
C GLU A 114 -12.22 14.67 2.08
N ASP A 115 -11.94 13.50 2.68
CA ASP A 115 -11.35 13.37 4.01
C ASP A 115 -9.80 13.24 4.00
N LEU A 116 -9.18 13.38 2.84
CA LEU A 116 -7.79 12.95 2.56
C LEU A 116 -6.69 13.67 3.37
N TYR A 117 -7.00 14.72 4.13
CA TYR A 117 -5.97 15.62 4.67
C TYR A 117 -5.89 15.79 6.19
N SER A 118 -6.78 15.26 7.02
CA SER A 118 -6.77 15.68 8.44
C SER A 118 -6.98 14.63 9.53
N ASN A 119 -7.54 13.45 9.26
CA ASN A 119 -8.09 12.66 10.38
C ASN A 119 -7.54 11.25 10.61
N LEU A 120 -6.72 10.67 9.72
CA LEU A 120 -6.29 9.26 9.93
C LEU A 120 -5.11 9.08 10.90
N LEU A 121 -4.33 10.11 11.23
CA LEU A 121 -3.21 9.98 12.18
C LEU A 121 -3.64 10.08 13.65
N LYS A 122 -4.73 10.80 13.97
CA LYS A 122 -5.21 10.94 15.36
C LYS A 122 -5.83 9.64 15.89
N SER A 123 -6.61 8.94 15.09
CA SER A 123 -7.34 7.75 15.55
C SER A 123 -6.50 6.48 15.70
N TYR A 124 -5.24 6.50 15.25
CA TYR A 124 -4.32 5.35 15.35
C TYR A 124 -3.27 5.48 16.46
N LEU A 125 -3.11 6.70 17.00
CA LEU A 125 -2.12 7.07 18.03
C LEU A 125 -2.73 7.22 19.43
N ASP A 126 -4.05 7.13 19.56
CA ASP A 126 -4.78 6.92 20.82
C ASP A 126 -5.12 5.41 20.99
#